data_AF-A0A2P8VZV7-F1
#
_entry.id   AF-A0A2P8VZV7-F1
#
_cell.length_a   1.000
_cell.length_b   1.000
_cell.length_c   1.000
_cell.angle_alpha   90.00
_cell.angle_beta   90.00
_cell.angle_gamma   90.00
#
_symmetry.space_group_name_H-M   'P 1'
#
loop_
_entity.id
_entity.type
_entity.pdbx_description
1 polymer ?
#
loop_
_entity_poly.entity_id
_entity_poly.type
_entity_poly.pdbx_seq_one_letter_code
_entity_poly.pdbx_strand_id
1 'polypeptide(L)' 'SWAAPEVFTWLAKAGSVSPKDMFDTFNMGIGFAIVLPTSEAEGLVKWLSDRQLSAWIIGSVVSGEGNLLGLP' A
#
# COMPACT_ATOMS: atom_id res chain seq x y z
N SER A 1 -8.03 -3.15 2.64
CA SER A 1 -7.26 -1.87 2.64
C SER A 1 -6.51 -1.75 3.96
N TRP A 2 -5.46 -0.93 3.99
CA TRP A 2 -4.70 -0.63 5.22
C TRP A 2 -4.98 0.81 5.66
N ALA A 3 -4.68 1.13 6.92
CA ALA A 3 -4.68 2.51 7.40
C ALA A 3 -3.23 3.04 7.36
N ALA A 4 -3.00 4.13 6.63
CA ALA A 4 -1.72 4.80 6.65
C ALA A 4 -1.45 5.35 8.07
N PRO A 5 -0.21 5.21 8.61
CA PRO A 5 0.15 5.80 9.90
C PRO A 5 -0.09 7.32 9.96
N GLU A 6 -0.57 7.82 11.10
CA GLU A 6 -0.96 9.24 11.28
C GLU A 6 0.16 10.25 10.98
N VAL A 7 1.43 9.83 11.10
CA VAL A 7 2.59 10.66 10.76
C VAL A 7 2.52 11.17 9.32
N PHE A 8 1.97 10.39 8.37
CA PHE A 8 1.85 10.81 6.97
C PHE A 8 0.78 11.88 6.79
N THR A 9 -0.32 11.82 7.54
CA THR A 9 -1.34 12.89 7.56
C THR A 9 -0.75 14.18 8.12
N TRP A 10 0.03 14.08 9.21
CA TRP A 10 0.72 15.24 9.76
C TRP A 10 1.75 15.82 8.78
N LEU A 11 2.57 14.97 8.15
CA LEU A 11 3.57 15.38 7.16
C LEU A 11 2.94 16.11 5.97
N ALA A 12 1.86 15.54 5.40
CA ALA A 12 1.16 16.15 4.28
C ALA A 12 0.66 17.56 4.64
N LYS A 13 0.06 17.71 5.83
CA LYS A 13 -0.43 19.01 6.31
C LYS A 13 0.69 20.00 6.60
N ALA A 14 1.75 19.56 7.27
CA ALA A 14 2.86 20.43 7.65
C ALA A 14 3.65 20.93 6.43
N GLY A 15 3.82 20.08 5.42
CA GLY A 15 4.54 20.43 4.19
C GLY A 15 3.68 20.98 3.06
N SER A 16 2.35 21.08 3.24
CA SER A 16 1.39 21.35 2.15
C SER A 16 1.59 20.43 0.93
N VAL A 17 1.89 19.15 1.18
CA VAL A 17 2.19 18.16 0.15
C VAL A 17 0.91 17.58 -0.42
N SER A 18 0.81 17.48 -1.74
CA SER A 18 -0.37 16.92 -2.39
C SER A 18 -0.48 15.40 -2.11
N PRO A 19 -1.70 14.82 -2.14
CA PRO A 19 -1.85 13.37 -1.99
C PRO A 19 -1.00 12.57 -2.98
N LYS A 20 -0.92 13.03 -4.23
CA LYS A 20 -0.09 12.40 -5.26
C LYS A 20 1.39 12.40 -4.86
N ASP A 21 1.93 13.55 -4.48
CA ASP A 21 3.34 13.65 -4.09
C ASP A 21 3.65 12.86 -2.81
N MET A 22 2.66 12.70 -1.92
CA MET A 22 2.78 11.82 -0.75
C MET A 22 3.00 10.37 -1.16
N PHE A 23 2.26 9.86 -2.15
CA PHE A 23 2.44 8.50 -2.67
C PHE A 23 3.70 8.34 -3.53
N ASP A 24 4.14 9.38 -4.24
CA ASP A 24 5.36 9.35 -5.04
C ASP A 24 6.63 9.36 -4.16
N THR A 25 6.54 9.93 -2.96
CA THR A 25 7.71 10.16 -2.08
C THR A 25 7.76 9.20 -0.90
N PHE A 26 6.63 8.89 -0.29
CA PHE A 26 6.56 8.11 0.94
C PHE A 26 5.88 6.76 0.71
N ASN A 27 6.27 5.78 1.51
CA ASN A 27 5.69 4.43 1.44
C ASN A 27 4.24 4.35 1.93
N MET A 28 3.72 5.42 2.55
CA MET A 28 2.36 5.52 3.10
C MET A 28 1.98 4.35 4.04
N GLY A 29 2.96 3.72 4.69
CA GLY A 29 2.79 2.58 5.60
C GLY A 29 3.07 1.21 4.98
N ILE A 30 3.34 1.10 3.68
CA ILE A 30 3.63 -0.16 2.99
C ILE A 30 5.09 -0.17 2.50
N GLY A 31 5.99 -0.78 3.26
CA GLY A 31 7.41 -0.85 2.92
C GLY A 31 7.78 -1.99 1.96
N PHE A 32 6.90 -2.96 1.75
CA PHE A 32 7.16 -4.14 0.93
C PHE A 32 5.87 -4.64 0.28
N ALA A 33 5.99 -5.11 -0.96
CA ALA A 33 4.88 -5.68 -1.72
C ALA A 33 5.27 -7.04 -2.31
N ILE A 34 4.33 -7.99 -2.27
CA ILE A 34 4.49 -9.33 -2.84
C ILE A 34 3.40 -9.51 -3.89
N VAL A 35 3.79 -9.95 -5.09
CA VAL A 35 2.86 -10.29 -6.17
C VAL A 35 2.78 -11.81 -6.27
N LEU A 36 1.56 -12.34 -6.16
CA LEU A 36 1.28 -13.77 -6.14
C LEU A 36 -0.11 -14.07 -6.73
N PRO A 37 -0.41 -15.34 -7.07
CA PRO A 37 -1.74 -15.74 -7.48
C PRO A 37 -2.81 -15.37 -6.43
N THR A 38 -3.97 -14.90 -6.88
CA THR A 38 -5.08 -14.50 -5.99
C THR A 38 -5.47 -15.60 -5.00
N SER A 39 -5.40 -16.87 -5.42
CA SER A 39 -5.70 -18.04 -4.59
C SER A 39 -4.76 -18.22 -3.39
N GLU A 40 -3.58 -17.60 -3.41
CA GLU A 40 -2.57 -17.73 -2.35
C GLU A 40 -2.53 -16.52 -1.42
N ALA A 41 -3.18 -15.40 -1.80
CA ALA A 41 -3.08 -14.12 -1.09
C ALA A 41 -3.53 -14.20 0.38
N GLU A 42 -4.70 -14.79 0.63
CA GLU A 42 -5.22 -14.93 2.00
C GLU A 42 -4.35 -15.85 2.87
N GLY A 43 -3.85 -16.94 2.28
CA GLY A 43 -2.94 -17.88 2.94
C GLY A 43 -1.64 -17.21 3.39
N LEU A 44 -1.05 -16.39 2.51
CA LEU A 44 0.16 -15.63 2.84
C LEU A 44 -0.09 -14.59 3.94
N VAL A 45 -1.19 -13.84 3.87
CA VAL A 45 -1.55 -12.86 4.91
C VAL A 45 -1.69 -13.54 6.26
N LYS A 46 -2.37 -14.69 6.32
CA LYS A 46 -2.48 -15.48 7.55
C LYS A 46 -1.11 -15.95 8.04
N TRP A 47 -0.28 -16.49 7.15
CA TRP A 47 1.04 -17.02 7.50
C TRP A 47 1.98 -15.95 8.08
N LEU A 48 1.90 -14.72 7.57
CA LEU A 48 2.63 -13.55 8.08
C LEU A 48 2.07 -13.09 9.43
N SER A 49 0.75 -13.03 9.58
CA SER A 49 0.09 -12.66 10.84
C SER A 49 0.47 -13.61 11.99
N ASP A 50 0.52 -14.91 11.72
CA ASP A 50 0.95 -15.93 12.69
C ASP A 50 2.42 -15.72 13.17
N ARG A 51 3.21 -14.92 12.43
CA ARG A 51 4.59 -14.49 12.73
C ARG A 51 4.69 -13.04 13.20
N GLN A 52 3.58 -12.44 13.60
CA GLN A 52 3.50 -11.06 14.09
C GLN A 52 3.95 -10.03 13.02
N LEU A 53 3.84 -10.38 11.74
CA LEU A 53 4.06 -9.48 10.62
C LEU A 53 2.70 -9.04 10.06
N SER A 54 2.42 -7.74 10.10
CA SER A 54 1.19 -7.20 9.52
C SER A 54 1.27 -7.18 7.99
N ALA A 55 0.22 -7.68 7.35
CA ALA A 55 0.10 -7.72 5.89
C ALA A 55 -1.36 -7.51 5.48
N TRP A 56 -1.56 -6.95 4.28
CA TRP A 56 -2.87 -6.66 3.72
C TRP A 56 -2.88 -7.00 2.24
N ILE A 57 -4.04 -7.40 1.72
CA ILE A 57 -4.29 -7.37 0.27
C ILE A 57 -4.56 -5.90 -0.09
N ILE A 58 -3.63 -5.30 -0.85
CA ILE A 58 -3.63 -3.85 -1.14
C ILE A 58 -4.01 -3.52 -2.59
N GLY A 59 -4.14 -4.52 -3.47
CA GLY A 59 -4.51 -4.29 -4.86
C GLY A 59 -4.42 -5.55 -5.72
N SER A 60 -4.42 -5.35 -7.03
CA SER A 60 -4.33 -6.39 -8.05
C SER A 60 -3.50 -5.93 -9.24
N VAL A 61 -2.81 -6.85 -9.90
CA VAL A 61 -2.16 -6.58 -11.19
C VAL A 61 -3.21 -6.70 -12.30
N VAL A 62 -3.27 -5.70 -13.17
CA VAL A 62 -4.16 -5.66 -14.34
C VAL A 62 -3.34 -5.33 -15.58
N SER A 63 -3.87 -5.63 -16.77
CA SER A 63 -3.30 -5.12 -18.02
C SER A 63 -3.28 -3.59 -18.00
N GLY A 64 -2.15 -2.99 -18.35
CA GLY A 64 -1.95 -1.55 -18.32
C GLY A 64 -1.54 -0.97 -19.66
N GLU A 65 -1.77 0.33 -19.82
CA GLU A 65 -1.37 1.12 -21.00
C GLU A 65 -0.26 2.15 -20.67
N GLY A 66 0.46 1.95 -19.55
CA GLY A 66 1.49 2.89 -19.08
C GLY A 66 0.95 4.08 -18.26
N ASN A 67 -0.34 4.06 -17.91
CA ASN A 67 -0.97 5.08 -17.07
C ASN A 67 -1.24 4.56 -15.66
N LEU A 68 -1.27 5.48 -14.70
CA LEU A 68 -1.62 5.21 -13.30
C LEU A 68 -3.14 5.07 -13.14
N LEU A 69 -3.61 4.04 -12.42
CA LEU A 69 -5.02 3.82 -12.11
C LEU A 69 -5.25 3.90 -10.59
N GLY A 70 -6.33 4.56 -10.16
CA GLY A 70 -6.83 4.45 -8.79
C GLY A 70 -6.12 5.27 -7.71
N LEU A 71 -5.13 6.09 -8.07
CA LEU A 71 -4.65 7.19 -7.22
C LEU A 71 -5.34 8.51 -7.65
N PRO A 72 -5.66 9.41 -6.69
CA PRO A 72 -6.15 10.75 -7.02
C PRO A 72 -5.10 11.60 -7.75
#